data_AF-A0A9N8M2H5-F1
#
_entry.id   AF-A0A9N8M2H5-F1
#
_cell.length_a   1.000
_cell.length_b   1.000
_cell.length_c   1.000
_cell.angle_alpha   90.00
_cell.angle_beta   90.00
_cell.angle_gamma   90.00
#
_symmetry.space_group_name_H-M   'P 1'
#
loop_
_entity.id
_entity.type
_entity.pdbx_description
1 polymer ?
#
loop_
_entity_poly.entity_id
_entity_poly.type
_entity_poly.pdbx_seq_one_letter_code
_entity_poly.pdbx_strand_id
1 'polypeptide(L)'
;LSHLSIRPITALTPFRRHPLLQNTVHPALGQHGLFAEVDLPGRRLVCAYLGVVHGEEETDRRSEYDAQVWARGTGEVLGFERDVGLGIDATYAGNLGRFINDFRGIAQRANVTFED
;
A
#
# COMPACT_ATOMS: atom_id res chain seq x y z
N LEU A 1 -9.51 1.13 16.72
CA LEU A 1 -9.38 0.87 15.26
C LEU A 1 -10.77 0.59 14.66
N SER A 2 -11.73 1.51 14.83
CA SER A 2 -13.17 1.27 14.55
C SER A 2 -13.72 2.02 13.33
N HIS A 3 -12.84 2.60 12.50
CA HIS A 3 -13.23 3.55 11.45
C HIS A 3 -12.73 3.16 10.04
N LEU A 4 -12.18 1.96 9.90
CA LEU A 4 -11.73 1.41 8.63
C LEU A 4 -12.34 0.03 8.45
N SER A 5 -12.71 -0.31 7.22
CA SER A 5 -13.17 -1.66 6.87
C SER A 5 -12.52 -2.15 5.58
N ILE A 6 -12.36 -3.47 5.51
CA ILE A 6 -11.98 -4.16 4.29
C ILE A 6 -13.26 -4.55 3.57
N ARG A 7 -13.37 -4.18 2.29
CA ARG A 7 -14.52 -4.55 1.46
C ARG A 7 -14.06 -5.12 0.11
N PRO A 8 -14.78 -6.09 -0.46
CA PRO A 8 -14.49 -6.58 -1.80
C PRO A 8 -14.77 -5.47 -2.83
N ILE A 9 -13.89 -5.34 -3.82
CA ILE A 9 -14.07 -4.46 -4.95
C ILE A 9 -14.85 -5.22 -6.02
N THR A 10 -16.07 -4.74 -6.26
CA THR A 10 -17.03 -5.31 -7.20
C THR A 10 -17.26 -4.36 -8.38
N ALA A 11 -17.99 -4.81 -9.40
CA ALA A 11 -18.38 -3.96 -10.53
C ALA A 11 -19.22 -2.74 -10.11
N LEU A 12 -19.84 -2.78 -8.92
CA LEU A 12 -20.63 -1.69 -8.35
C LEU A 12 -19.81 -0.77 -7.44
N THR A 13 -18.55 -1.08 -7.16
CA THR A 13 -17.70 -0.24 -6.31
C THR A 13 -17.44 1.08 -7.02
N PRO A 14 -17.88 2.23 -6.46
CA PRO A 14 -17.73 3.51 -7.12
C PRO A 14 -16.26 3.91 -7.25
N PHE A 15 -15.86 4.41 -8.42
CA PHE A 15 -14.53 4.99 -8.63
C PHE A 15 -14.56 6.12 -9.66
N ARG A 16 -13.57 7.03 -9.58
CA ARG A 16 -13.45 8.16 -10.50
C ARG A 16 -12.46 7.85 -11.62
N ARG A 17 -12.96 7.23 -12.70
CA ARG A 17 -12.18 6.91 -13.89
C ARG A 17 -11.17 8.01 -14.24
N HIS A 18 -9.90 7.62 -14.30
CA HIS A 18 -8.85 8.54 -14.71
C HIS A 18 -9.10 8.98 -16.16
N PRO A 19 -9.11 10.28 -16.50
CA PRO A 19 -9.53 10.76 -17.83
C PRO A 19 -8.72 10.19 -19.00
N LEU A 20 -7.45 9.85 -18.77
CA LEU A 20 -6.56 9.28 -19.81
C LEU A 20 -6.69 7.77 -19.97
N LEU A 21 -7.46 7.08 -19.11
CA LEU A 21 -7.57 5.63 -19.11
C LEU A 21 -8.99 5.21 -19.46
N GLN A 22 -9.13 4.44 -20.54
CA GLN A 22 -10.43 4.01 -21.09
C GLN A 22 -11.02 2.79 -20.35
N ASN A 23 -10.75 2.67 -19.05
CA ASN A 23 -11.20 1.53 -18.28
C ASN A 23 -12.73 1.53 -18.18
N THR A 24 -13.35 0.42 -18.60
CA THR A 24 -14.80 0.22 -18.54
C THR A 24 -15.27 -0.26 -17.18
N VAL A 25 -14.36 -0.83 -16.38
CA VAL A 25 -14.59 -1.40 -15.04
C VAL A 25 -13.52 -0.94 -14.04
N HIS A 26 -13.75 -1.17 -12.75
CA HIS A 26 -12.81 -0.85 -11.69
C HIS A 26 -11.48 -1.63 -11.91
N PRO A 27 -10.31 -0.99 -11.95
CA PRO A 27 -9.02 -1.67 -12.19
C PRO A 27 -8.69 -2.77 -11.17
N ALA A 28 -9.07 -2.56 -9.91
CA ALA A 28 -8.92 -3.54 -8.83
C ALA A 28 -10.13 -4.49 -8.64
N LEU A 29 -10.96 -4.70 -9.67
CA LEU A 29 -12.10 -5.61 -9.61
C LEU A 29 -11.67 -7.02 -9.16
N GLY A 30 -12.33 -7.57 -8.13
CA GLY A 30 -12.02 -8.89 -7.56
C GLY A 30 -11.00 -8.85 -6.42
N GLN A 31 -10.31 -7.74 -6.22
CA GLN A 31 -9.46 -7.53 -5.04
C GLN A 31 -10.29 -7.04 -3.84
N HIS A 32 -9.64 -6.85 -2.70
CA HIS A 32 -10.20 -6.13 -1.56
C HIS A 32 -9.58 -4.73 -1.48
N GLY A 33 -10.36 -3.79 -0.94
CA GLY A 33 -9.92 -2.42 -0.66
C GLY A 33 -10.15 -2.03 0.79
N LEU A 34 -9.35 -1.08 1.27
CA LEU A 34 -9.50 -0.45 2.58
C LEU A 34 -10.31 0.85 2.47
N PHE A 35 -11.44 0.92 3.17
CA PHE A 35 -12.37 2.03 3.12
C PHE A 35 -12.51 2.71 4.47
N ALA A 36 -12.60 4.04 4.47
CA ALA A 36 -12.96 4.80 5.66
C ALA A 36 -14.47 4.71 5.91
N GLU A 37 -14.86 4.41 7.14
CA GLU A 37 -16.27 4.36 7.59
C GLU A 37 -16.78 5.73 8.07
N VAL A 38 -15.86 6.67 8.26
CA VAL A 38 -16.12 8.05 8.68
C VAL A 38 -15.20 8.99 7.92
N ASP A 39 -15.55 10.26 7.87
CA ASP A 39 -14.66 11.28 7.31
C ASP A 39 -13.36 11.37 8.13
N LEU A 40 -12.24 11.22 7.43
CA LEU A 40 -10.91 11.35 8.00
C LEU A 40 -10.37 12.76 7.71
N PRO A 41 -9.94 13.52 8.73
CA PRO A 41 -9.28 14.80 8.48
C PRO A 41 -7.98 14.60 7.72
N GLY A 42 -7.63 15.56 6.86
CA GLY A 42 -6.37 15.52 6.12
C GLY A 42 -5.14 15.52 7.03
N ARG A 43 -4.04 14.94 6.54
CA ARG A 43 -2.76 14.82 7.27
C ARG A 43 -2.86 14.09 8.61
N ARG A 44 -3.76 13.12 8.71
CA ARG A 44 -3.85 12.21 9.85
C ARG A 44 -3.34 10.84 9.47
N LEU A 45 -2.66 10.19 10.41
CA LEU A 45 -2.27 8.80 10.27
C LEU A 45 -3.52 7.94 10.06
N VAL A 46 -3.56 7.22 8.93
CA VAL A 46 -4.63 6.26 8.62
C VAL A 46 -4.32 4.92 9.28
N CYS A 47 -3.20 4.31 8.90
CA CYS A 47 -2.63 3.12 9.53
C CYS A 47 -1.16 2.95 9.09
N ALA A 48 -0.39 2.16 9.84
CA ALA A 48 0.92 1.71 9.39
C ALA A 48 0.79 0.57 8.38
N TYR A 49 1.75 0.43 7.47
CA TYR A 49 1.87 -0.76 6.61
C TYR A 49 2.80 -1.76 7.27
N LEU A 50 2.24 -2.85 7.79
CA LEU A 50 2.99 -3.86 8.53
C LEU A 50 3.13 -5.13 7.72
N GLY A 51 4.31 -5.74 7.80
CA GLY A 51 4.65 -6.97 7.11
C GLY A 51 5.93 -7.60 7.67
N VAL A 52 6.40 -8.66 7.01
CA VAL A 52 7.71 -9.28 7.27
C VAL A 52 8.78 -8.44 6.58
N VAL A 53 9.79 -8.01 7.34
CA VAL A 53 10.96 -7.32 6.76
C VAL A 53 11.89 -8.36 6.15
N HIS A 54 12.36 -8.11 4.94
CA HIS A 54 13.29 -9.00 4.25
C HIS A 54 14.31 -8.23 3.40
N GLY A 55 15.42 -8.90 3.07
CA GLY A 55 16.42 -8.39 2.13
C GLY A 55 16.08 -8.67 0.67
N GLU A 56 16.92 -8.18 -0.25
CA GLU A 56 16.74 -8.39 -1.70
C GLU A 56 16.73 -9.88 -2.09
N GLU A 57 17.61 -10.69 -1.49
CA GLU A 57 17.72 -12.13 -1.77
C GLU A 57 16.47 -12.92 -1.37
N GLU A 58 15.72 -12.43 -0.39
CA GLU A 58 14.53 -13.06 0.18
C GLU A 58 13.22 -12.60 -0.49
N THR A 59 13.32 -11.71 -1.48
CA THR A 59 12.16 -11.11 -2.15
C THR A 59 11.35 -12.15 -2.92
N ASP A 60 10.07 -12.31 -2.57
CA ASP A 60 9.12 -13.09 -3.37
C ASP A 60 8.57 -12.23 -4.51
N ARG A 61 9.05 -12.46 -5.73
CA ARG A 61 8.62 -11.75 -6.95
C ARG A 61 7.15 -11.96 -7.31
N ARG A 62 6.45 -12.89 -6.66
CA ARG A 62 5.01 -13.12 -6.84
C ARG A 62 4.17 -12.38 -5.81
N SER A 63 4.77 -11.78 -4.79
CA SER A 63 4.05 -10.99 -3.81
C SER A 63 3.50 -9.72 -4.45
N GLU A 64 2.19 -9.53 -4.34
CA GLU A 64 1.52 -8.26 -4.66
C GLU A 64 1.50 -7.30 -3.46
N TYR A 65 2.08 -7.70 -2.32
CA TYR A 65 2.01 -7.00 -1.04
C TYR A 65 3.40 -6.61 -0.50
N ASP A 66 4.43 -6.68 -1.34
CA ASP A 66 5.80 -6.30 -1.00
C ASP A 66 6.03 -4.81 -1.28
N ALA A 67 6.21 -4.04 -0.20
CA ALA A 67 6.54 -2.63 -0.26
C ALA A 67 8.04 -2.43 -0.09
N GLN A 68 8.69 -1.94 -1.14
CA GLN A 68 10.11 -1.57 -1.09
C GLN A 68 10.31 -0.31 -0.26
N VAL A 69 11.25 -0.37 0.68
CA VAL A 69 11.63 0.73 1.57
C VAL A 69 13.14 0.91 1.59
N TRP A 70 13.60 2.15 1.75
CA TRP A 70 15.01 2.48 1.90
C TRP A 70 15.29 2.75 3.37
N ALA A 71 16.06 1.89 4.02
CA ALA A 71 16.50 2.13 5.38
C ALA A 71 17.78 2.96 5.36
N ARG A 72 17.76 4.12 6.02
CA ARG A 72 18.95 4.92 6.22
C ARG A 72 19.93 4.16 7.10
N GLY A 73 21.15 3.94 6.64
CA GLY A 73 22.20 3.30 7.44
C GLY A 73 22.60 4.23 8.59
N THR A 74 22.09 4.02 9.80
CA THR A 74 22.42 4.84 10.98
C THR A 74 23.45 4.18 11.91
N GLY A 75 24.19 3.17 11.45
CA GLY A 75 25.08 2.41 12.32
C GLY A 75 26.33 1.88 11.62
N GLU A 76 27.41 1.83 12.41
CA GLU A 76 28.69 1.19 12.12
C GLU A 76 28.54 -0.35 12.20
N VAL A 77 27.63 -0.92 11.41
CA VAL A 77 27.57 -2.37 11.23
C VAL A 77 28.06 -2.64 9.81
N LEU A 78 29.32 -3.09 9.74
CA LEU A 78 30.04 -3.52 8.53
C LEU A 78 30.61 -2.42 7.61
N GLY A 79 30.82 -1.19 8.09
CA GLY A 79 31.59 -0.18 7.35
C GLY A 79 30.91 0.36 6.09
N PHE A 80 29.60 0.12 5.93
CA PHE A 80 28.80 0.66 4.85
C PHE A 80 27.93 1.82 5.37
N GLU A 81 28.40 3.05 5.18
CA GLU A 81 27.53 4.26 5.23
C GLU A 81 26.66 4.33 3.97
N ARG A 82 25.86 3.29 3.70
CA ARG A 82 24.99 3.25 2.53
C ARG A 82 23.59 2.87 2.95
N ASP A 83 22.62 3.55 2.33
CA ASP A 83 21.22 3.18 2.45
C ASP A 83 21.04 1.74 1.96
N VAL A 84 20.27 0.95 2.71
CA VAL A 84 19.99 -0.46 2.41
C VAL A 84 18.57 -0.56 1.88
N GLY A 85 18.42 -1.18 0.71
CA GLY A 85 17.10 -1.56 0.19
C GLY A 85 16.55 -2.73 0.98
N LEU A 86 15.37 -2.55 1.58
CA LEU A 86 14.62 -3.59 2.27
C LEU A 86 13.21 -3.70 1.68
N GLY A 87 12.58 -4.85 1.88
CA GLY A 87 11.16 -5.05 1.59
C GLY A 87 10.34 -5.23 2.86
N ILE A 88 9.06 -4.87 2.81
CA ILE A 88 8.06 -5.18 3.81
C ILE A 88 6.96 -5.98 3.11
N ASP A 89 7.00 -7.30 3.24
CA ASP A 89 6.02 -8.20 2.62
C ASP A 89 4.85 -8.48 3.57
N ALA A 90 3.66 -8.01 3.19
CA ALA A 90 2.43 -8.21 3.96
C ALA A 90 1.62 -9.44 3.51
N THR A 91 2.18 -10.34 2.68
CA THR A 91 1.46 -11.48 2.10
C THR A 91 0.86 -12.42 3.16
N TYR A 92 1.68 -12.82 4.13
CA TYR A 92 1.31 -13.82 5.15
C TYR A 92 1.21 -13.27 6.58
N ALA A 93 1.80 -12.10 6.83
CA ALA A 93 1.73 -11.42 8.12
C ALA A 93 1.63 -9.91 7.88
N GLY A 94 0.74 -9.22 8.60
CA GLY A 94 0.53 -7.79 8.40
C GLY A 94 -0.76 -7.29 9.04
N ASN A 95 -1.25 -6.15 8.58
CA ASN A 95 -2.49 -5.54 9.06
C ASN A 95 -3.39 -5.10 7.89
N LEU A 96 -4.40 -4.27 8.18
CA LEU A 96 -5.35 -3.77 7.18
C LEU A 96 -4.69 -2.95 6.06
N GLY A 97 -3.49 -2.38 6.29
CA GLY A 97 -2.78 -1.52 5.34
C GLY A 97 -2.44 -2.21 4.02
N ARG A 98 -2.31 -3.55 4.02
CA ARG A 98 -2.09 -4.34 2.80
C ARG A 98 -3.22 -4.25 1.77
N PHE A 99 -4.40 -3.77 2.17
CA PHE A 99 -5.56 -3.61 1.29
C PHE A 99 -5.69 -2.17 0.72
N ILE A 100 -4.66 -1.34 0.84
CA ILE A 100 -4.59 -0.06 0.14
C ILE A 100 -4.25 -0.34 -1.33
N ASN A 101 -5.12 0.05 -2.25
CA ASN A 101 -4.91 -0.16 -3.68
C ASN A 101 -4.18 1.03 -4.34
N ASP A 102 -3.57 0.76 -5.48
CA ASP A 102 -3.00 1.78 -6.36
C ASP A 102 -4.10 2.70 -6.93
N PHE A 103 -3.91 4.01 -6.83
CA PHE A 103 -4.88 4.99 -7.33
C PHE A 103 -4.81 5.21 -8.86
N ARG A 104 -3.73 4.79 -9.51
CA ARG A 104 -3.52 4.97 -10.96
C ARG A 104 -4.56 4.18 -11.74
N GLY A 105 -5.27 4.85 -12.64
CA GLY A 105 -6.46 4.27 -13.29
C GLY A 105 -7.78 4.48 -12.57
N ILE A 106 -7.73 4.90 -11.31
CA ILE A 106 -8.90 4.99 -10.40
C ILE A 106 -9.21 6.43 -9.98
N ALA A 107 -8.21 7.32 -9.93
CA ALA A 107 -8.36 8.72 -9.57
C ALA A 107 -7.24 9.59 -10.17
N GLN A 108 -7.45 10.91 -10.21
CA GLN A 108 -6.43 11.88 -10.66
C GLN A 108 -5.25 12.04 -9.67
N ARG A 109 -5.47 11.74 -8.39
CA ARG A 109 -4.47 11.83 -7.33
C ARG A 109 -4.76 10.82 -6.23
N ALA A 110 -3.73 10.45 -5.48
CA ALA A 110 -3.88 9.68 -4.26
C ALA A 110 -4.66 10.48 -3.19
N ASN A 111 -5.38 9.76 -2.33
CA ASN A 111 -6.05 10.30 -1.14
C ASN A 111 -5.32 9.95 0.17
N VAL A 112 -4.33 9.06 0.11
CA VAL A 112 -3.39 8.71 1.16
C VAL A 112 -2.00 8.51 0.55
N THR A 113 -0.95 8.79 1.32
CA THR A 113 0.45 8.62 0.92
C THR A 113 1.19 7.86 2.01
N PHE A 114 2.23 7.13 1.62
CA PHE A 114 3.25 6.67 2.56
C PHE A 114 4.11 7.86 2.97
N GLU A 115 4.41 7.98 4.26
CA GLU A 115 5.29 9.00 4.85
C GLU A 115 6.29 8.29 5.78
N ASP A 116 7.52 8.79 5.84
CA ASP A 116 8.65 8.31 6.66
C ASP A 116 8.81 9.06 7.99
#